data_AF-A0AAQ3S1Q2-F1
#
_entry.id   AF-A0AAQ3S1Q2-F1
#
_cell.length_a   1.000
_cell.length_b   1.000
_cell.length_c   1.000
_cell.angle_alpha   90.00
_cell.angle_beta   90.00
_cell.angle_gamma   90.00
#
_symmetry.space_group_name_H-M   'P 1'
#
loop_
_entity.id
_entity.type
_entity.pdbx_description
1 polymer ?
#
loop_
_entity_poly.entity_id
_entity_poly.type
_entity_poly.pdbx_seq_one_letter_code
_entity_poly.pdbx_strand_id
1 'polypeptide(L)'
;MTFPTTPAYSVGIKDEPDLDLFGTAEVKAENFSHEPPQSSHVNVEEIYDDTRVKDEEGIAEFPSNVSDQYLNFVENERGKRPKYEHHDSISCLDPCLVEERVDSIVAELSKRPKPNPSRCLSSVAAKPPFFLFGNVSSISYDSWGKMSQFLYSIEPEFVNTQSFSALDRIEGYIHNLPVENRFHILPKPPMTIEEAMPRTKKWWPPWDSRKQLSRIYCETSGVAQTCDRLGNVLADAGGVLTYELQKDIIRYCRGLSLVWIGKFKLGPVEPEELELILGYPLNHTRVAEGNLAERLKSLKYCFQTDTLGYHLSVLKPIFPDGLTMLSLFSGIGGAEIALHRLDIKIKAVVSVETSVQKRKILERWWRQSGQTGSLVQIEDIQKLTSKKLEGLISKFGGFDLVIYQNPCSYSSSRLQTGAGLSALDFSVFCECVRVLQRVRGLSQRK
;
A
#
# COMPACT_ATOMS: atom_id res chain seq x y z
N MET A 1 -13.55 35.27 -52.41
CA MET A 1 -14.38 34.07 -52.58
C MET A 1 -14.50 33.42 -51.20
N THR A 2 -15.39 33.91 -50.33
CA THR A 2 -16.79 33.48 -50.11
C THR A 2 -16.92 32.06 -49.53
N PHE A 3 -17.25 32.01 -48.24
CA PHE A 3 -17.79 30.85 -47.50
C PHE A 3 -19.16 30.41 -48.05
N PRO A 4 -19.61 29.19 -47.68
CA PRO A 4 -20.91 29.08 -46.98
C PRO A 4 -20.81 28.09 -45.79
N THR A 5 -21.26 28.39 -44.57
CA THR A 5 -22.63 28.57 -44.03
C THR A 5 -23.48 27.29 -43.97
N THR A 6 -23.78 26.92 -42.73
CA THR A 6 -24.72 25.93 -42.16
C THR A 6 -26.15 26.03 -42.72
N PRO A 7 -26.97 24.96 -42.58
CA PRO A 7 -28.42 25.11 -42.46
C PRO A 7 -28.86 24.92 -40.99
N ALA A 8 -29.74 25.83 -40.56
CA ALA A 8 -30.54 25.77 -39.35
C ALA A 8 -32.03 25.83 -39.75
N TYR A 9 -32.90 25.05 -39.10
CA TYR A 9 -34.36 25.19 -38.91
C TYR A 9 -34.83 23.95 -38.11
N SER A 10 -35.85 23.90 -37.25
CA SER A 10 -36.48 24.79 -36.25
C SER A 10 -37.66 24.01 -35.62
N VAL A 11 -37.80 24.05 -34.29
CA VAL A 11 -39.04 24.24 -33.47
C VAL A 11 -40.29 23.34 -33.66
N GLY A 12 -40.79 22.85 -32.51
CA GLY A 12 -42.20 22.56 -32.16
C GLY A 12 -42.26 21.87 -30.79
N ILE A 13 -42.39 22.58 -29.65
CA ILE A 13 -43.61 23.00 -28.91
C ILE A 13 -44.70 21.92 -28.75
N LYS A 14 -44.94 21.52 -27.50
CA LYS A 14 -46.24 21.24 -26.82
C LYS A 14 -45.93 20.71 -25.40
N ASP A 15 -46.11 21.50 -24.35
CA ASP A 15 -47.34 21.83 -23.60
C ASP A 15 -47.50 20.95 -22.34
N GLU A 16 -47.50 21.63 -21.19
CA GLU A 16 -47.87 21.13 -19.85
C GLU A 16 -49.35 20.73 -19.75
N PRO A 17 -49.75 20.16 -18.60
CA PRO A 17 -50.62 21.00 -17.77
C PRO A 17 -50.29 21.00 -16.26
N ASP A 18 -50.54 22.18 -15.70
CA ASP A 18 -50.70 22.57 -14.29
C ASP A 18 -51.55 21.63 -13.43
N LEU A 19 -51.27 21.64 -12.11
CA LEU A 19 -52.27 21.64 -11.05
C LEU A 19 -51.65 22.16 -9.72
N ASP A 20 -51.95 23.42 -9.41
CA ASP A 20 -51.85 24.03 -8.09
C ASP A 20 -53.04 23.58 -7.20
N LEU A 21 -52.82 23.41 -5.89
CA LEU A 21 -53.77 23.89 -4.87
C LEU A 21 -53.16 24.03 -3.45
N PHE A 22 -53.26 25.26 -2.96
CA PHE A 22 -53.12 25.86 -1.62
C PHE A 22 -53.26 25.01 -0.34
N GLY A 23 -52.50 25.43 0.70
CA GLY A 23 -52.79 25.15 2.12
C GLY A 23 -51.84 25.86 3.10
N THR A 24 -52.26 27.03 3.59
CA THR A 24 -51.66 27.92 4.61
C THR A 24 -51.65 27.39 6.07
N ALA A 25 -50.90 28.11 6.92
CA ALA A 25 -50.88 28.17 8.42
C ALA A 25 -49.73 27.38 9.10
N GLU A 26 -49.04 27.85 10.15
CA GLU A 26 -49.12 29.04 11.00
C GLU A 26 -47.80 29.13 11.80
N VAL A 27 -47.46 30.34 12.25
CA VAL A 27 -46.33 30.70 13.11
C VAL A 27 -46.56 30.23 14.55
N LYS A 28 -45.52 29.75 15.25
CA LYS A 28 -45.38 29.97 16.70
C LYS A 28 -43.92 30.04 17.14
N ALA A 29 -43.53 31.24 17.55
CA ALA A 29 -42.43 31.50 18.46
C ALA A 29 -42.98 31.46 19.89
N GLU A 30 -42.22 30.95 20.85
CA GLU A 30 -42.26 31.41 22.24
C GLU A 30 -40.98 30.98 22.99
N ASN A 31 -40.23 31.99 23.44
CA ASN A 31 -39.26 31.89 24.51
C ASN A 31 -39.99 31.67 25.85
N PHE A 32 -39.33 31.12 26.87
CA PHE A 32 -39.13 31.77 28.18
C PHE A 32 -38.31 30.87 29.13
N SER A 33 -37.11 31.38 29.43
CA SER A 33 -36.38 31.45 30.72
C SER A 33 -36.86 30.63 31.93
N HIS A 34 -35.92 30.01 32.66
CA HIS A 34 -35.46 30.46 34.00
C HIS A 34 -34.57 29.40 34.71
N GLU A 35 -33.31 29.77 34.93
CA GLU A 35 -32.48 29.42 36.10
C GLU A 35 -32.71 30.49 37.20
N PRO A 36 -32.11 30.49 38.42
CA PRO A 36 -31.43 29.46 39.26
C PRO A 36 -31.87 29.66 40.77
N PRO A 37 -31.03 29.70 41.85
CA PRO A 37 -29.94 28.84 42.40
C PRO A 37 -30.14 28.46 43.90
N GLN A 38 -29.17 27.75 44.51
CA GLN A 38 -28.51 28.00 45.85
C GLN A 38 -28.14 26.69 46.58
N SER A 39 -26.83 26.45 46.81
CA SER A 39 -26.03 26.68 48.05
C SER A 39 -26.13 25.48 49.02
N SER A 40 -25.09 24.98 49.69
CA SER A 40 -24.10 25.64 50.56
C SER A 40 -22.88 24.75 50.89
N HIS A 41 -21.72 25.41 51.08
CA HIS A 41 -20.57 25.19 52.00
C HIS A 41 -20.52 23.93 52.89
N VAL A 42 -19.35 23.34 53.22
CA VAL A 42 -18.36 23.85 54.21
C VAL A 42 -17.02 23.07 54.13
N ASN A 43 -15.89 23.77 54.31
CA ASN A 43 -14.53 23.27 54.56
C ASN A 43 -14.35 22.83 56.03
N VAL A 44 -13.55 21.79 56.31
CA VAL A 44 -12.71 21.70 57.53
C VAL A 44 -11.42 20.91 57.22
N GLU A 45 -10.26 21.54 57.44
CA GLU A 45 -8.94 20.91 57.64
C GLU A 45 -8.77 20.53 59.13
N GLU A 46 -8.14 19.37 59.43
CA GLU A 46 -6.93 19.25 60.29
C GLU A 46 -6.57 17.77 60.59
N ILE A 47 -5.38 17.39 60.14
CA ILE A 47 -4.27 16.65 60.81
C ILE A 47 -4.61 15.57 61.86
N TYR A 48 -4.16 14.32 61.63
CA TYR A 48 -3.21 13.58 62.50
C TYR A 48 -2.67 12.31 61.82
N ASP A 49 -1.37 12.10 62.03
CA ASP A 49 -0.50 10.97 61.70
C ASP A 49 -0.99 9.65 62.34
N ASP A 50 -0.96 8.51 61.61
CA ASP A 50 -0.26 7.32 62.10
C ASP A 50 -0.06 6.25 61.00
N THR A 51 1.07 5.57 61.14
CA THR A 51 1.72 4.62 60.25
C THR A 51 1.04 3.25 60.28
N ARG A 52 0.76 2.62 59.12
CA ARG A 52 0.81 1.14 58.99
C ARG A 52 0.80 0.66 57.54
N VAL A 53 1.92 0.02 57.19
CA VAL A 53 2.19 -0.74 55.97
C VAL A 53 1.34 -2.01 55.94
N LYS A 54 0.70 -2.31 54.80
CA LYS A 54 0.29 -3.66 54.39
C LYS A 54 0.41 -3.77 52.86
N ASP A 55 1.42 -4.51 52.43
CA ASP A 55 1.55 -5.10 51.10
C ASP A 55 0.64 -6.33 50.99
N GLU A 56 -0.16 -6.43 49.93
CA GLU A 56 -0.68 -7.70 49.36
C GLU A 56 -0.80 -7.47 47.84
N GLU A 57 0.15 -7.99 47.06
CA GLU A 57 0.14 -9.31 46.40
C GLU A 57 -0.46 -9.27 44.98
N GLY A 58 0.45 -9.29 44.00
CA GLY A 58 0.16 -9.73 42.64
C GLY A 58 0.55 -11.19 42.45
N ILE A 59 -0.05 -11.85 41.46
CA ILE A 59 0.34 -13.09 40.73
C ILE A 59 -0.69 -13.16 39.57
N ALA A 60 -0.32 -13.38 38.30
CA ALA A 60 0.04 -14.71 37.83
C ALA A 60 1.01 -14.72 36.64
N GLU A 61 2.14 -15.40 36.87
CA GLU A 61 3.12 -15.89 35.91
C GLU A 61 2.64 -17.16 35.18
N PHE A 62 3.28 -17.39 34.02
CA PHE A 62 3.17 -18.55 33.15
C PHE A 62 3.66 -19.86 33.81
N PRO A 63 3.10 -21.04 33.44
CA PRO A 63 3.73 -22.32 33.76
C PRO A 63 4.64 -22.80 32.62
N SER A 64 5.91 -23.02 32.96
CA SER A 64 6.87 -23.84 32.23
C SER A 64 7.05 -25.20 32.92
N ASN A 65 7.25 -26.24 32.11
CA ASN A 65 7.69 -27.61 32.41
C ASN A 65 6.64 -28.65 32.81
N VAL A 66 6.42 -29.61 31.91
CA VAL A 66 6.01 -30.99 32.23
C VAL A 66 7.01 -31.95 31.58
N SER A 67 7.39 -32.93 32.38
CA SER A 67 8.47 -33.91 32.30
C SER A 67 8.41 -34.90 31.13
N ASP A 68 9.61 -35.34 30.76
CA ASP A 68 9.95 -36.57 30.05
C ASP A 68 9.29 -37.82 30.66
N GLN A 69 8.77 -38.70 29.79
CA GLN A 69 8.72 -40.15 29.95
C GLN A 69 8.19 -40.78 28.66
N TYR A 70 9.05 -41.37 27.84
CA TYR A 70 8.82 -42.66 27.15
C TYR A 70 10.11 -43.09 26.46
N LEU A 71 10.68 -44.20 26.92
CA LEU A 71 11.88 -44.84 26.38
C LEU A 71 11.54 -46.28 26.00
N ASN A 72 12.20 -46.72 24.92
CA ASN A 72 12.50 -48.10 24.47
C ASN A 72 11.62 -48.70 23.37
N PHE A 73 12.23 -48.97 22.20
CA PHE A 73 12.49 -50.34 21.71
C PHE A 73 13.58 -50.34 20.59
N VAL A 74 14.74 -50.93 20.94
CA VAL A 74 15.64 -51.86 20.20
C VAL A 74 16.41 -51.43 18.92
N GLU A 75 17.74 -51.32 19.14
CA GLU A 75 18.95 -51.76 18.40
C GLU A 75 19.00 -52.17 16.91
N ASN A 76 20.08 -51.62 16.28
CA ASN A 76 21.05 -52.17 15.32
C ASN A 76 20.61 -52.85 14.02
N GLU A 77 21.20 -52.39 12.90
CA GLU A 77 21.86 -53.25 11.89
C GLU A 77 22.73 -52.35 10.97
N ARG A 78 23.95 -52.82 10.67
CA ARG A 78 24.97 -52.14 9.85
C ARG A 78 24.63 -52.30 8.36
N GLY A 79 24.83 -51.25 7.55
CA GLY A 79 24.77 -51.37 6.09
C GLY A 79 25.55 -50.29 5.35
N LYS A 80 26.69 -50.68 4.79
CA LYS A 80 27.53 -49.86 3.88
C LYS A 80 26.72 -49.40 2.66
N ARG A 81 26.87 -48.14 2.23
CA ARG A 81 26.44 -47.67 0.89
C ARG A 81 27.51 -46.78 0.23
N PRO A 82 27.55 -46.75 -1.12
CA PRO A 82 28.75 -46.45 -1.90
C PRO A 82 28.96 -44.95 -2.11
N LYS A 83 30.21 -44.58 -2.41
CA LYS A 83 30.60 -43.25 -2.90
C LYS A 83 29.76 -42.90 -4.14
N TYR A 84 29.02 -41.80 -4.07
CA TYR A 84 28.44 -41.15 -5.24
C TYR A 84 29.29 -39.93 -5.59
N GLU A 85 29.64 -39.86 -6.86
CA GLU A 85 30.37 -38.76 -7.50
C GLU A 85 29.56 -37.45 -7.37
N HIS A 86 30.29 -36.38 -7.09
CA HIS A 86 29.78 -35.04 -6.90
C HIS A 86 29.42 -34.44 -8.26
N HIS A 87 28.14 -34.48 -8.64
CA HIS A 87 27.62 -33.55 -9.63
C HIS A 87 27.22 -32.27 -8.90
N ASP A 88 27.97 -31.19 -9.17
CA ASP A 88 27.68 -29.81 -8.75
C ASP A 88 26.26 -29.42 -9.18
N SER A 89 25.31 -29.74 -8.32
CA SER A 89 23.94 -29.32 -8.44
C SER A 89 23.89 -27.81 -8.20
N ILE A 90 23.19 -27.09 -9.06
CA ILE A 90 22.91 -25.66 -8.93
C ILE A 90 21.93 -25.46 -7.75
N SER A 91 22.39 -25.72 -6.53
CA SER A 91 21.61 -25.65 -5.29
C SER A 91 22.22 -24.62 -4.34
N CYS A 92 22.53 -23.42 -4.84
CA CYS A 92 22.72 -22.28 -3.97
C CYS A 92 21.51 -21.35 -4.07
N LEU A 93 20.65 -21.48 -3.04
CA LEU A 93 19.54 -20.60 -2.65
C LEU A 93 18.32 -20.65 -3.58
N ASP A 94 17.20 -21.18 -3.07
CA ASP A 94 15.88 -21.04 -3.68
C ASP A 94 14.94 -20.20 -2.82
N PRO A 95 15.03 -18.85 -2.88
CA PRO A 95 14.06 -17.96 -2.25
C PRO A 95 12.67 -17.99 -2.93
N CYS A 96 12.53 -18.59 -4.12
CA CYS A 96 11.36 -18.39 -4.99
C CYS A 96 10.12 -19.20 -4.57
N LEU A 97 10.30 -20.39 -3.98
CA LEU A 97 9.21 -21.34 -3.74
C LEU A 97 8.14 -20.87 -2.74
N VAL A 98 8.51 -20.00 -1.78
CA VAL A 98 7.63 -19.70 -0.64
C VAL A 98 6.69 -18.52 -0.92
N GLU A 99 7.17 -17.48 -1.64
CA GLU A 99 6.31 -16.36 -2.06
C GLU A 99 5.30 -16.78 -3.13
N GLU A 100 5.68 -17.69 -4.03
CA GLU A 100 4.78 -18.24 -5.06
C GLU A 100 3.53 -18.90 -4.45
N ARG A 101 3.63 -19.51 -3.25
CA ARG A 101 2.48 -20.14 -2.56
C ARG A 101 1.52 -19.12 -1.93
N VAL A 102 2.02 -18.05 -1.32
CA VAL A 102 1.17 -17.01 -0.71
C VAL A 102 0.48 -16.21 -1.81
N ASP A 103 1.24 -15.82 -2.83
CA ASP A 103 0.70 -15.16 -4.01
C ASP A 103 -0.30 -16.07 -4.73
N SER A 104 -0.11 -17.41 -4.73
CA SER A 104 -1.11 -18.34 -5.27
C SER A 104 -2.41 -18.35 -4.48
N ILE A 105 -2.39 -18.31 -3.14
CA ILE A 105 -3.61 -18.27 -2.31
C ILE A 105 -4.36 -16.95 -2.50
N VAL A 106 -3.64 -15.82 -2.47
CA VAL A 106 -4.25 -14.51 -2.69
C VAL A 106 -4.70 -14.36 -4.16
N ALA A 107 -3.94 -14.89 -5.13
CA ALA A 107 -4.34 -14.94 -6.53
C ALA A 107 -5.57 -15.83 -6.74
N GLU A 108 -5.68 -16.96 -6.05
CA GLU A 108 -6.86 -17.85 -6.12
C GLU A 108 -8.10 -17.15 -5.59
N LEU A 109 -7.97 -16.34 -4.54
CA LEU A 109 -9.05 -15.49 -4.01
C LEU A 109 -9.37 -14.29 -4.93
N SER A 110 -8.36 -13.67 -5.54
CA SER A 110 -8.52 -12.58 -6.52
C SER A 110 -9.14 -13.07 -7.84
N LYS A 111 -8.92 -14.34 -8.21
CA LYS A 111 -9.49 -14.99 -9.40
C LYS A 111 -10.94 -15.44 -9.23
N ARG A 112 -11.50 -15.46 -8.01
CA ARG A 112 -12.93 -15.69 -7.83
C ARG A 112 -13.64 -14.39 -8.24
N PRO A 113 -14.36 -14.34 -9.38
CA PRO A 113 -15.17 -13.19 -9.71
C PRO A 113 -16.36 -13.23 -8.76
N LYS A 114 -16.20 -12.63 -7.58
CA LYS A 114 -17.37 -12.14 -6.87
C LYS A 114 -17.77 -10.89 -7.67
N PRO A 115 -18.90 -10.87 -8.38
CA PRO A 115 -19.46 -9.59 -8.78
C PRO A 115 -19.52 -8.77 -7.49
N ASN A 116 -18.82 -7.64 -7.42
CA ASN A 116 -18.82 -6.77 -6.25
C ASN A 116 -20.30 -6.56 -5.89
N PRO A 117 -20.85 -7.23 -4.86
CA PRO A 117 -22.17 -6.89 -4.39
C PRO A 117 -22.01 -5.45 -3.96
N SER A 118 -22.90 -4.56 -4.43
CA SER A 118 -22.95 -3.15 -4.02
C SER A 118 -22.48 -3.04 -2.57
N ARG A 119 -21.26 -2.55 -2.37
CA ARG A 119 -20.54 -2.77 -1.12
C ARG A 119 -21.22 -1.93 -0.06
N CYS A 120 -22.16 -2.53 0.68
CA CYS A 120 -22.97 -1.81 1.64
C CYS A 120 -22.14 -1.56 2.89
N LEU A 121 -21.52 -0.39 2.96
CA LEU A 121 -20.79 0.04 4.15
C LEU A 121 -21.76 0.24 5.30
N SER A 122 -21.30 -0.06 6.53
CA SER A 122 -22.05 0.36 7.71
C SER A 122 -22.13 1.89 7.75
N SER A 123 -23.22 2.42 8.33
CA SER A 123 -23.40 3.87 8.51
C SER A 123 -22.25 4.51 9.27
N VAL A 124 -21.58 3.76 10.15
CA VAL A 124 -20.37 4.20 10.84
C VAL A 124 -19.20 4.31 9.89
N ALA A 125 -18.92 3.28 9.08
CA ALA A 125 -17.76 3.24 8.18
C ALA A 125 -17.82 4.29 7.06
N ALA A 126 -19.01 4.58 6.54
CA ALA A 126 -19.24 5.55 5.48
C ALA A 126 -19.01 7.02 5.91
N LYS A 127 -18.95 7.32 7.21
CA LYS A 127 -18.68 8.69 7.69
C LYS A 127 -17.29 9.20 7.26
N PRO A 128 -17.15 10.52 7.05
CA PRO A 128 -15.86 11.13 6.77
C PRO A 128 -14.85 10.93 7.93
N PRO A 129 -13.54 10.99 7.64
CA PRO A 129 -12.95 11.18 6.31
C PRO A 129 -13.02 9.92 5.46
N PHE A 130 -12.75 10.04 4.16
CA PHE A 130 -12.37 8.89 3.39
C PHE A 130 -11.06 8.33 3.94
N PHE A 131 -10.89 7.02 3.91
CA PHE A 131 -9.64 6.37 4.27
C PHE A 131 -9.32 5.23 3.32
N LEU A 132 -8.02 4.98 3.14
CA LEU A 132 -7.51 3.83 2.40
C LEU A 132 -6.25 3.32 3.09
N PHE A 133 -6.29 2.07 3.53
CA PHE A 133 -5.17 1.37 4.15
C PHE A 133 -4.69 0.32 3.17
N GLY A 134 -3.52 0.56 2.59
CA GLY A 134 -2.94 -0.30 1.58
C GLY A 134 -1.77 -1.12 2.12
N ASN A 135 -1.69 -2.37 1.66
CA ASN A 135 -0.53 -3.22 1.90
C ASN A 135 -0.07 -3.86 0.58
N VAL A 136 1.21 -3.67 0.30
CA VAL A 136 1.92 -4.12 -0.91
C VAL A 136 2.69 -5.42 -0.66
N SER A 137 2.85 -5.84 0.61
CA SER A 137 3.51 -7.09 0.97
C SER A 137 2.52 -8.26 1.08
N SER A 138 3.03 -9.46 0.76
CA SER A 138 2.31 -10.72 0.89
C SER A 138 2.14 -11.09 2.37
N ILE A 139 1.09 -10.59 3.01
CA ILE A 139 0.72 -10.99 4.39
C ILE A 139 -0.33 -12.11 4.35
N SER A 140 -0.42 -12.88 5.44
CA SER A 140 -1.39 -13.97 5.55
C SER A 140 -2.85 -13.48 5.51
N TYR A 141 -3.75 -14.35 5.07
CA TYR A 141 -5.20 -14.09 5.08
C TYR A 141 -5.70 -13.73 6.49
N ASP A 142 -5.20 -14.42 7.52
CA ASP A 142 -5.54 -14.11 8.92
C ASP A 142 -5.12 -12.69 9.33
N SER A 143 -3.99 -12.20 8.82
CA SER A 143 -3.55 -10.83 9.07
C SER A 143 -4.49 -9.82 8.40
N TRP A 144 -4.95 -10.09 7.18
CA TRP A 144 -5.99 -9.29 6.52
C TRP A 144 -7.32 -9.31 7.28
N GLY A 145 -7.73 -10.49 7.77
CA GLY A 145 -8.93 -10.64 8.60
C GLY A 145 -8.85 -9.79 9.88
N LYS A 146 -7.70 -9.80 10.56
CA LYS A 146 -7.45 -8.92 11.73
C LYS A 146 -7.51 -7.44 11.33
N MET A 147 -6.79 -7.02 10.29
CA MET A 147 -6.83 -5.61 9.85
C MET A 147 -8.25 -5.14 9.49
N SER A 148 -9.02 -6.00 8.82
CA SER A 148 -10.42 -5.75 8.48
C SER A 148 -11.27 -5.49 9.72
N GLN A 149 -11.14 -6.31 10.77
CA GLN A 149 -11.89 -6.12 12.02
C GLN A 149 -11.64 -4.75 12.67
N PHE A 150 -10.39 -4.26 12.68
CA PHE A 150 -10.05 -2.93 13.21
C PHE A 150 -10.55 -1.78 12.33
N LEU A 151 -10.80 -2.04 11.05
CA LEU A 151 -11.27 -1.09 10.05
C LEU A 151 -12.74 -1.37 9.68
N TYR A 152 -13.58 -1.57 10.70
CA TYR A 152 -15.04 -1.69 10.59
C TYR A 152 -15.52 -2.93 9.83
N SER A 153 -14.76 -4.01 9.88
CA SER A 153 -15.04 -5.28 9.18
C SER A 153 -15.23 -5.09 7.68
N ILE A 154 -14.51 -4.12 7.10
CA ILE A 154 -14.49 -3.90 5.66
C ILE A 154 -13.70 -5.02 5.00
N GLU A 155 -14.29 -5.69 4.00
CA GLU A 155 -13.56 -6.64 3.17
C GLU A 155 -12.44 -5.92 2.38
N PRO A 156 -11.20 -6.47 2.40
CA PRO A 156 -10.11 -5.93 1.59
C PRO A 156 -10.37 -6.15 0.10
N GLU A 157 -10.12 -5.12 -0.70
CA GLU A 157 -10.12 -5.20 -2.17
C GLU A 157 -8.71 -5.59 -2.64
N PHE A 158 -8.58 -6.78 -3.23
CA PHE A 158 -7.32 -7.27 -3.81
C PHE A 158 -7.29 -7.03 -5.31
N VAL A 159 -6.20 -6.43 -5.78
CA VAL A 159 -6.02 -6.13 -7.19
C VAL A 159 -4.63 -6.53 -7.63
N ASN A 160 -4.54 -7.09 -8.84
CA ASN A 160 -3.27 -7.39 -9.47
C ASN A 160 -2.86 -6.20 -10.34
N THR A 161 -1.67 -5.64 -10.06
CA THR A 161 -1.07 -4.52 -10.80
C THR A 161 -0.79 -4.84 -12.26
N GLN A 162 -0.84 -6.12 -12.68
CA GLN A 162 -0.70 -6.54 -14.07
C GLN A 162 -1.75 -5.90 -14.98
N SER A 163 -2.91 -5.54 -14.42
CA SER A 163 -3.99 -4.86 -15.14
C SER A 163 -3.72 -3.36 -15.34
N PHE A 164 -2.67 -2.84 -14.68
CA PHE A 164 -2.33 -1.42 -14.63
C PHE A 164 -0.90 -1.13 -15.05
N SER A 165 -0.01 -2.11 -15.21
CA SER A 165 1.40 -1.87 -15.49
C SER A 165 2.13 -3.13 -15.99
N ALA A 166 3.40 -2.98 -16.35
CA ALA A 166 4.31 -4.08 -16.66
C ALA A 166 4.79 -4.91 -15.44
N LEU A 167 4.06 -4.87 -14.32
CA LEU A 167 4.37 -5.57 -13.07
C LEU A 167 3.19 -6.44 -12.64
N ASP A 168 3.45 -7.72 -12.40
CA ASP A 168 2.53 -8.68 -11.77
C ASP A 168 2.79 -8.71 -10.27
N ARG A 169 1.96 -7.99 -9.52
CA ARG A 169 2.02 -7.88 -8.05
C ARG A 169 0.60 -7.73 -7.53
N ILE A 170 0.27 -8.46 -6.48
CA ILE A 170 -1.03 -8.30 -5.81
C ILE A 170 -0.89 -7.25 -4.71
N GLU A 171 -1.75 -6.24 -4.74
CA GLU A 171 -1.91 -5.26 -3.68
C GLU A 171 -3.29 -5.40 -3.05
N GLY A 172 -3.38 -5.16 -1.74
CA GLY A 172 -4.65 -5.18 -1.01
C GLY A 172 -4.96 -3.81 -0.41
N TYR A 173 -6.24 -3.42 -0.44
CA TYR A 173 -6.71 -2.14 0.09
C TYR A 173 -7.97 -2.29 0.93
N ILE A 174 -7.96 -1.74 2.15
CA ILE A 174 -9.15 -1.59 2.99
C ILE A 174 -9.51 -0.10 3.01
N HIS A 175 -10.65 0.28 2.43
CA HIS A 175 -11.04 1.68 2.28
C HIS A 175 -12.54 1.88 2.34
N ASN A 176 -13.03 3.08 2.65
CA ASN A 176 -14.47 3.44 2.56
C ASN A 176 -14.83 4.26 1.30
N LEU A 177 -13.94 4.29 0.29
CA LEU A 177 -14.20 4.95 -0.99
C LEU A 177 -15.33 4.28 -1.79
N PRO A 178 -16.11 5.06 -2.57
CA PRO A 178 -17.02 4.52 -3.59
C PRO A 178 -16.30 3.61 -4.59
N VAL A 179 -17.04 2.67 -5.16
CA VAL A 179 -16.52 1.71 -6.15
C VAL A 179 -17.03 1.99 -7.56
N GLU A 180 -18.13 2.75 -7.67
CA GLU A 180 -18.75 3.17 -8.91
C GLU A 180 -17.96 4.31 -9.57
N ASN A 181 -18.01 4.37 -10.90
CA ASN A 181 -17.43 5.45 -11.70
C ASN A 181 -15.91 5.67 -11.52
N ARG A 182 -15.18 4.62 -11.12
CA ARG A 182 -13.71 4.63 -11.15
C ARG A 182 -13.21 4.74 -12.59
N PHE A 183 -12.11 5.46 -12.78
CA PHE A 183 -11.48 5.62 -14.08
C PHE A 183 -9.95 5.53 -13.95
N HIS A 184 -9.30 5.15 -15.05
CA HIS A 184 -7.84 5.01 -15.09
C HIS A 184 -7.15 6.37 -15.23
N ILE A 185 -5.96 6.50 -14.63
CA ILE A 185 -5.06 7.62 -14.89
C ILE A 185 -4.66 7.62 -16.36
N LEU A 186 -4.55 8.82 -16.95
CA LEU A 186 -4.05 9.05 -18.30
C LEU A 186 -2.76 9.91 -18.26
N PRO A 187 -1.80 9.68 -19.17
CA PRO A 187 -1.76 8.62 -20.19
C PRO A 187 -1.60 7.24 -19.56
N LYS A 188 -1.98 6.20 -20.31
CA LYS A 188 -1.84 4.81 -19.84
C LYS A 188 -0.34 4.48 -19.65
N PRO A 189 0.02 3.82 -18.54
CA PRO A 189 1.40 3.38 -18.30
C PRO A 189 1.78 2.22 -19.24
N PRO A 190 3.08 1.91 -19.36
CA PRO A 190 3.53 0.73 -20.11
C PRO A 190 2.99 -0.55 -19.45
N MET A 191 2.34 -1.39 -20.25
CA MET A 191 1.69 -2.64 -19.84
C MET A 191 2.61 -3.85 -19.99
N THR A 192 3.71 -3.70 -20.75
CA THR A 192 4.69 -4.77 -20.96
C THR A 192 6.12 -4.32 -20.73
N ILE A 193 7.00 -5.27 -20.42
CA ILE A 193 8.47 -5.08 -20.33
C ILE A 193 8.98 -4.45 -21.63
N GLU A 194 8.45 -4.87 -22.78
CA GLU A 194 8.83 -4.35 -24.09
C GLU A 194 8.48 -2.86 -24.25
N GLU A 195 7.30 -2.45 -23.79
CA GLU A 195 6.87 -1.05 -23.79
C GLU A 195 7.68 -0.18 -22.81
N ALA A 196 7.97 -0.72 -21.62
CA ALA A 196 8.77 -0.02 -20.60
C ALA A 196 10.26 0.09 -21.00
N MET A 197 10.80 -0.93 -21.68
CA MET A 197 12.20 -1.04 -22.07
C MET A 197 12.37 -1.44 -23.55
N PRO A 198 12.02 -0.56 -24.51
CA PRO A 198 12.03 -0.91 -25.94
C PRO A 198 13.40 -1.36 -26.47
N ARG A 199 14.48 -0.89 -25.83
CA ARG A 199 15.87 -1.23 -26.20
C ARG A 199 16.20 -2.71 -25.99
N THR A 200 15.48 -3.41 -25.12
CA THR A 200 15.71 -4.83 -24.79
C THR A 200 15.12 -5.76 -25.85
N LYS A 201 14.12 -5.30 -26.63
CA LYS A 201 13.40 -6.09 -27.63
C LYS A 201 14.31 -6.85 -28.59
N LYS A 202 15.39 -6.21 -29.07
CA LYS A 202 16.33 -6.80 -30.02
C LYS A 202 17.12 -7.99 -29.47
N TRP A 203 17.20 -8.12 -28.15
CA TRP A 203 17.92 -9.20 -27.46
C TRP A 203 16.98 -10.24 -26.85
N TRP A 204 15.67 -10.05 -26.98
CA TRP A 204 14.68 -10.91 -26.38
C TRP A 204 14.57 -12.23 -27.15
N PRO A 205 14.86 -13.38 -26.54
CA PRO A 205 14.77 -14.66 -27.25
C PRO A 205 13.32 -15.07 -27.46
N PRO A 206 13.00 -15.80 -28.54
CA PRO A 206 11.63 -16.19 -28.88
C PRO A 206 11.00 -17.16 -27.87
N TRP A 207 11.81 -17.87 -27.08
CA TRP A 207 11.36 -18.79 -26.03
C TRP A 207 11.09 -18.10 -24.69
N ASP A 208 11.49 -16.84 -24.51
CA ASP A 208 11.10 -16.05 -23.33
C ASP A 208 9.78 -15.34 -23.59
N SER A 209 8.70 -15.91 -23.07
CA SER A 209 7.34 -15.40 -23.23
C SER A 209 6.93 -14.34 -22.21
N ARG A 210 7.84 -13.90 -21.31
CA ARG A 210 7.47 -12.95 -20.26
C ARG A 210 7.08 -11.61 -20.87
N LYS A 211 5.93 -11.10 -20.44
CA LYS A 211 5.43 -9.76 -20.78
C LYS A 211 5.49 -8.78 -19.63
N GLN A 212 5.52 -9.28 -18.39
CA GLN A 212 5.51 -8.50 -17.17
C GLN A 212 6.57 -9.02 -16.20
N LEU A 213 7.05 -8.14 -15.33
CA LEU A 213 7.92 -8.52 -14.22
C LEU A 213 7.08 -9.21 -13.14
N SER A 214 7.52 -10.35 -12.63
CA SER A 214 6.83 -11.08 -11.56
C SER A 214 7.14 -10.53 -10.16
N ARG A 215 8.19 -9.74 -10.03
CA ARG A 215 8.66 -9.18 -8.76
C ARG A 215 9.58 -8.00 -8.99
N ILE A 216 9.86 -7.27 -7.92
CA ILE A 216 10.98 -6.34 -7.79
C ILE A 216 12.01 -6.95 -6.83
N TYR A 217 13.18 -7.33 -7.35
CA TYR A 217 14.31 -7.79 -6.55
C TYR A 217 15.14 -6.59 -6.05
N CYS A 218 15.46 -6.57 -4.75
CA CYS A 218 16.13 -5.42 -4.11
C CYS A 218 17.48 -5.72 -3.48
N GLU A 219 17.88 -6.99 -3.40
CA GLU A 219 19.22 -7.36 -2.95
C GLU A 219 20.20 -7.16 -4.12
N THR A 220 21.39 -6.67 -3.84
CA THR A 220 22.38 -6.35 -4.87
C THR A 220 23.58 -7.31 -4.86
N SER A 221 23.79 -8.01 -3.75
CA SER A 221 24.88 -8.98 -3.59
C SER A 221 24.64 -10.23 -4.44
N GLY A 222 25.64 -10.66 -5.22
CA GLY A 222 25.56 -11.93 -5.96
C GLY A 222 24.87 -11.85 -7.33
N VAL A 223 24.15 -10.76 -7.62
CA VAL A 223 23.36 -10.62 -8.87
C VAL A 223 24.26 -10.56 -10.10
N ALA A 224 25.34 -9.78 -10.04
CA ALA A 224 26.29 -9.65 -11.15
C ALA A 224 26.93 -11.01 -11.48
N GLN A 225 27.42 -11.74 -10.46
CA GLN A 225 28.01 -13.06 -10.65
C GLN A 225 26.99 -14.06 -11.23
N THR A 226 25.73 -13.97 -10.81
CA THR A 226 24.65 -14.81 -11.35
C THR A 226 24.37 -14.47 -12.81
N CYS A 227 24.32 -13.18 -13.18
CA CYS A 227 24.14 -12.75 -14.57
C CYS A 227 25.28 -13.22 -15.46
N ASP A 228 26.53 -13.11 -15.00
CA ASP A 228 27.71 -13.57 -15.75
C ASP A 228 27.68 -15.09 -15.95
N ARG A 229 27.33 -15.84 -14.89
CA ARG A 229 27.18 -17.31 -14.97
C ARG A 229 26.11 -17.71 -15.98
N LEU A 230 24.94 -17.08 -15.95
CA LEU A 230 23.86 -17.35 -16.90
C LEU A 230 24.26 -16.95 -18.33
N GLY A 231 24.98 -15.83 -18.49
CA GLY A 231 25.50 -15.38 -19.77
C GLY A 231 26.50 -16.35 -20.40
N ASN A 232 27.40 -16.92 -19.59
CA ASN A 232 28.36 -17.94 -20.05
C ASN A 232 27.63 -19.20 -20.53
N VAL A 233 26.65 -19.70 -19.77
CA VAL A 233 25.83 -20.85 -20.16
C VAL A 233 25.10 -20.60 -21.51
N LEU A 234 24.59 -19.39 -21.72
CA LEU A 234 23.95 -18.99 -22.97
C LEU A 234 24.93 -18.93 -24.14
N ALA A 235 26.14 -18.42 -23.90
CA ALA A 235 27.19 -18.29 -24.91
C ALA A 235 27.74 -19.66 -25.32
N ASP A 236 28.00 -20.54 -24.36
CA ASP A 236 28.52 -21.90 -24.58
C ASP A 236 27.55 -22.75 -25.40
N ALA A 237 26.25 -22.58 -25.19
CA ALA A 237 25.21 -23.26 -25.95
C ALA A 237 24.95 -22.65 -27.35
N GLY A 238 25.61 -21.54 -27.71
CA GLY A 238 25.40 -20.86 -28.99
C GLY A 238 23.97 -20.35 -29.20
N GLY A 239 23.16 -20.23 -28.13
CA GLY A 239 21.75 -19.85 -28.19
C GLY A 239 20.75 -21.00 -28.45
N VAL A 240 21.21 -22.24 -28.63
CA VAL A 240 20.33 -23.42 -28.77
C VAL A 240 20.29 -24.16 -27.43
N LEU A 241 19.27 -23.87 -26.63
CA LEU A 241 19.11 -24.43 -25.29
C LEU A 241 18.07 -25.55 -25.26
N THR A 242 18.29 -26.54 -24.40
CA THR A 242 17.25 -27.52 -24.04
C THR A 242 16.08 -26.84 -23.34
N TYR A 243 14.91 -27.46 -23.38
CA TYR A 243 13.70 -26.92 -22.75
C TYR A 243 13.88 -26.76 -21.22
N GLU A 244 14.57 -27.70 -20.58
CA GLU A 244 14.87 -27.68 -19.15
C GLU A 244 15.74 -26.47 -18.80
N LEU A 245 16.78 -26.21 -19.59
CA LEU A 245 17.68 -25.08 -19.35
C LEU A 245 16.99 -23.74 -19.61
N GLN A 246 16.11 -23.65 -20.62
CA GLN A 246 15.27 -22.47 -20.82
C GLN A 246 14.39 -22.23 -19.60
N LYS A 247 13.74 -23.26 -19.06
CA LYS A 247 12.89 -23.16 -17.88
C LYS A 247 13.67 -22.67 -16.66
N ASP A 248 14.87 -23.19 -16.44
CA ASP A 248 15.74 -22.79 -15.33
C ASP A 248 16.20 -21.32 -15.46
N ILE A 249 16.60 -20.90 -16.66
CA ILE A 249 16.98 -19.50 -16.92
C ILE A 249 15.78 -18.57 -16.67
N ILE A 250 14.59 -18.92 -17.17
CA ILE A 250 13.37 -18.12 -16.93
C ILE A 250 13.05 -18.04 -15.44
N ARG A 251 13.24 -19.12 -14.67
CA ARG A 251 13.06 -19.11 -13.21
C ARG A 251 14.00 -18.11 -12.54
N TYR A 252 15.29 -18.09 -12.89
CA TYR A 252 16.22 -17.06 -12.41
C TYR A 252 15.80 -15.65 -12.84
N CYS A 253 15.37 -15.48 -14.09
CA CYS A 253 14.94 -14.18 -14.59
C CYS A 253 13.69 -13.65 -13.88
N ARG A 254 12.75 -14.53 -13.49
CA ARG A 254 11.59 -14.16 -12.66
C ARG A 254 12.01 -13.82 -11.23
N GLY A 255 12.81 -14.67 -10.59
CA GLY A 255 13.21 -14.50 -9.20
C GLY A 255 14.06 -13.26 -8.94
N LEU A 256 14.98 -12.96 -9.85
CA LEU A 256 15.93 -11.85 -9.74
C LEU A 256 15.53 -10.62 -10.56
N SER A 257 14.35 -10.64 -11.19
CA SER A 257 13.86 -9.54 -12.04
C SER A 257 14.86 -9.17 -13.16
N LEU A 258 15.36 -10.18 -13.89
CA LEU A 258 16.36 -9.97 -14.95
C LEU A 258 15.71 -9.75 -16.32
N VAL A 259 16.35 -8.90 -17.12
CA VAL A 259 15.99 -8.57 -18.50
C VAL A 259 17.17 -8.76 -19.45
N TRP A 260 16.86 -8.90 -20.75
CA TRP A 260 17.85 -9.10 -21.79
C TRP A 260 18.48 -7.77 -22.21
N ILE A 261 19.75 -7.56 -21.86
CA ILE A 261 20.48 -6.31 -22.12
C ILE A 261 21.47 -6.43 -23.29
N GLY A 262 21.75 -7.65 -23.76
CA GLY A 262 22.70 -7.93 -24.83
C GLY A 262 22.55 -9.34 -25.38
N LYS A 263 23.26 -9.62 -26.48
CA LYS A 263 23.39 -10.99 -27.00
C LYS A 263 23.96 -11.88 -25.91
N PHE A 264 23.20 -12.90 -25.50
CA PHE A 264 23.56 -13.81 -24.40
C PHE A 264 23.86 -13.10 -23.08
N LYS A 265 23.26 -11.92 -22.83
CA LYS A 265 23.52 -11.13 -21.64
C LYS A 265 22.23 -10.72 -20.94
N LEU A 266 22.15 -11.08 -19.67
CA LEU A 266 21.11 -10.68 -18.74
C LEU A 266 21.62 -9.58 -17.81
N GLY A 267 20.71 -8.75 -17.31
CA GLY A 267 21.00 -7.76 -16.27
C GLY A 267 19.76 -7.50 -15.41
N PRO A 268 19.94 -6.98 -14.19
CA PRO A 268 18.82 -6.51 -13.37
C PRO A 268 18.12 -5.32 -14.06
N VAL A 269 16.83 -5.15 -13.77
CA VAL A 269 16.10 -3.93 -14.17
C VAL A 269 16.65 -2.74 -13.38
N GLU A 270 16.92 -1.63 -14.06
CA GLU A 270 17.43 -0.43 -13.39
C GLU A 270 16.30 0.27 -12.61
N PRO A 271 16.64 0.99 -11.52
CA PRO A 271 15.64 1.68 -10.72
C PRO A 271 14.78 2.68 -11.49
N GLU A 272 15.33 3.33 -12.52
CA GLU A 272 14.61 4.27 -13.39
C GLU A 272 13.48 3.59 -14.18
N GLU A 273 13.69 2.35 -14.61
CA GLU A 273 12.67 1.57 -15.32
C GLU A 273 11.60 1.07 -14.35
N LEU A 274 11.99 0.74 -13.12
CA LEU A 274 11.03 0.43 -12.05
C LEU A 274 10.17 1.63 -11.68
N GLU A 275 10.75 2.83 -11.56
CA GLU A 275 10.01 4.07 -11.34
C GLU A 275 8.94 4.27 -12.42
N LEU A 276 9.31 4.07 -13.69
CA LEU A 276 8.37 4.16 -14.82
C LEU A 276 7.24 3.12 -14.71
N ILE A 277 7.57 1.85 -14.45
CA ILE A 277 6.57 0.77 -14.33
C ILE A 277 5.62 1.01 -13.16
N LEU A 278 6.14 1.55 -12.04
CA LEU A 278 5.35 1.89 -10.85
C LEU A 278 4.58 3.21 -10.99
N GLY A 279 4.79 3.95 -12.09
CA GLY A 279 4.12 5.21 -12.40
C GLY A 279 4.65 6.43 -11.64
N TYR A 280 5.88 6.35 -11.13
CA TYR A 280 6.60 7.47 -10.51
C TYR A 280 7.34 8.29 -11.58
N PRO A 281 7.64 9.57 -11.30
CA PRO A 281 8.51 10.37 -12.15
C PRO A 281 9.90 9.73 -12.34
N LEU A 282 10.51 9.95 -13.50
CA LEU A 282 11.86 9.45 -13.77
C LEU A 282 12.88 10.12 -12.83
N ASN A 283 13.78 9.33 -12.25
CA ASN A 283 14.74 9.73 -11.21
C ASN A 283 14.10 10.13 -9.87
N HIS A 284 12.83 9.79 -9.62
CA HIS A 284 12.11 10.19 -8.41
C HIS A 284 12.79 9.74 -7.11
N THR A 285 13.41 8.56 -7.11
CA THR A 285 14.11 8.01 -5.94
C THR A 285 15.63 8.23 -5.99
N ARG A 286 16.15 8.90 -7.03
CA ARG A 286 17.58 9.19 -7.17
C ARG A 286 17.99 10.26 -6.16
N VAL A 287 18.73 9.90 -5.12
CA VAL A 287 19.26 10.82 -4.11
C VAL A 287 20.79 10.75 -4.16
N ALA A 288 21.48 11.89 -3.99
CA ALA A 288 22.94 11.99 -4.15
C ALA A 288 23.74 11.00 -3.28
N GLU A 289 23.22 10.66 -2.09
CA GLU A 289 23.84 9.72 -1.14
C GLU A 289 23.03 8.40 -1.01
N GLY A 290 22.19 8.10 -1.99
CA GLY A 290 21.29 6.94 -1.93
C GLY A 290 22.00 5.61 -2.17
N ASN A 291 21.90 4.69 -1.22
CA ASN A 291 22.27 3.28 -1.44
C ASN A 291 21.30 2.65 -2.46
N LEU A 292 21.84 1.97 -3.49
CA LEU A 292 21.05 1.27 -4.51
C LEU A 292 20.09 0.25 -3.88
N ALA A 293 20.52 -0.50 -2.87
CA ALA A 293 19.67 -1.49 -2.21
C ALA A 293 18.48 -0.83 -1.49
N GLU A 294 18.69 0.31 -0.81
CA GLU A 294 17.61 1.06 -0.16
C GLU A 294 16.65 1.70 -1.17
N ARG A 295 17.20 2.14 -2.32
CA ARG A 295 16.40 2.65 -3.44
C ARG A 295 15.48 1.56 -4.00
N LEU A 296 16.04 0.39 -4.32
CA LEU A 296 15.28 -0.77 -4.80
C LEU A 296 14.28 -1.26 -3.76
N LYS A 297 14.65 -1.28 -2.48
CA LYS A 297 13.76 -1.64 -1.37
C LYS A 297 12.58 -0.68 -1.26
N SER A 298 12.82 0.63 -1.41
CA SER A 298 11.77 1.64 -1.42
C SER A 298 10.80 1.44 -2.59
N LEU A 299 11.32 1.11 -3.79
CA LEU A 299 10.48 0.80 -4.97
C LEU A 299 9.71 -0.52 -4.81
N LYS A 300 10.33 -1.56 -4.23
CA LYS A 300 9.69 -2.84 -3.96
C LYS A 300 8.42 -2.71 -3.11
N TYR A 301 8.45 -1.84 -2.09
CA TYR A 301 7.37 -1.70 -1.11
C TYR A 301 6.54 -0.42 -1.25
N CYS A 302 6.66 0.30 -2.36
CA CYS A 302 5.79 1.45 -2.66
C CYS A 302 4.54 1.04 -3.45
N PHE A 303 3.48 1.84 -3.35
CA PHE A 303 2.28 1.65 -4.17
C PHE A 303 2.57 1.75 -5.67
N GLN A 304 1.89 0.93 -6.46
CA GLN A 304 1.77 1.18 -7.90
C GLN A 304 0.76 2.31 -8.10
N THR A 305 1.22 3.45 -8.63
CA THR A 305 0.45 4.71 -8.59
C THR A 305 -0.78 4.71 -9.50
N ASP A 306 -0.78 3.97 -10.60
CA ASP A 306 -1.93 3.85 -11.51
C ASP A 306 -3.06 3.00 -10.90
N THR A 307 -2.70 1.94 -10.18
CA THR A 307 -3.59 1.04 -9.43
C THR A 307 -4.22 1.83 -8.29
N LEU A 308 -3.40 2.46 -7.44
CA LEU A 308 -3.89 3.33 -6.38
C LEU A 308 -4.76 4.47 -6.94
N GLY A 309 -4.32 5.09 -8.03
CA GLY A 309 -5.03 6.14 -8.74
C GLY A 309 -6.42 5.71 -9.21
N TYR A 310 -6.57 4.47 -9.69
CA TYR A 310 -7.87 3.93 -10.06
C TYR A 310 -8.85 3.92 -8.87
N HIS A 311 -8.41 3.53 -7.68
CA HIS A 311 -9.25 3.58 -6.47
C HIS A 311 -9.55 5.03 -6.03
N LEU A 312 -8.57 5.93 -6.13
CA LEU A 312 -8.71 7.34 -5.73
C LEU A 312 -9.45 8.20 -6.76
N SER A 313 -9.64 7.72 -7.98
CA SER A 313 -10.24 8.48 -9.09
C SER A 313 -11.63 9.04 -8.77
N VAL A 314 -12.41 8.31 -7.97
CA VAL A 314 -13.75 8.73 -7.49
C VAL A 314 -13.72 10.02 -6.68
N LEU A 315 -12.58 10.39 -6.11
CA LEU A 315 -12.43 11.62 -5.34
C LEU A 315 -12.40 12.88 -6.23
N LYS A 316 -12.06 12.74 -7.51
CA LYS A 316 -11.99 13.88 -8.44
C LYS A 316 -13.31 14.66 -8.56
N PRO A 317 -14.47 14.03 -8.86
CA PRO A 317 -15.74 14.73 -8.87
C PRO A 317 -16.23 15.16 -7.48
N ILE A 318 -15.80 14.48 -6.41
CA ILE A 318 -16.22 14.79 -5.03
C ILE A 318 -15.52 16.05 -4.51
N PHE A 319 -14.26 16.27 -4.89
CA PHE A 319 -13.43 17.39 -4.42
C PHE A 319 -12.92 18.26 -5.58
N PRO A 320 -13.81 18.97 -6.30
CA PRO A 320 -13.42 19.80 -7.45
C PRO A 320 -12.44 20.92 -7.07
N ASP A 321 -12.56 21.48 -5.87
CA ASP A 321 -11.66 22.52 -5.36
C ASP A 321 -10.36 21.96 -4.77
N GLY A 322 -10.21 20.65 -4.74
CA GLY A 322 -9.12 19.93 -4.10
C GLY A 322 -9.39 19.50 -2.67
N LEU A 323 -8.49 18.67 -2.13
CA LEU A 323 -8.64 17.99 -0.85
C LEU A 323 -7.44 18.20 0.08
N THR A 324 -7.67 17.96 1.38
CA THR A 324 -6.64 17.89 2.42
C THR A 324 -6.42 16.44 2.85
N MET A 325 -5.17 16.00 2.89
CA MET A 325 -4.81 14.60 3.14
C MET A 325 -3.90 14.43 4.37
N LEU A 326 -4.13 13.35 5.12
CA LEU A 326 -3.20 12.81 6.12
C LEU A 326 -2.61 11.51 5.57
N SER A 327 -1.30 11.51 5.31
CA SER A 327 -0.56 10.41 4.68
C SER A 327 0.32 9.72 5.72
N LEU A 328 -0.15 8.59 6.24
CA LEU A 328 0.53 7.81 7.28
C LEU A 328 1.51 6.83 6.64
N PHE A 329 2.78 6.92 7.02
CA PHE A 329 3.88 6.19 6.39
C PHE A 329 3.92 6.45 4.88
N SER A 330 3.99 7.73 4.51
CA SER A 330 3.86 8.19 3.12
C SER A 330 4.88 7.58 2.15
N GLY A 331 5.95 6.97 2.67
CA GLY A 331 6.96 6.34 1.86
C GLY A 331 7.61 7.36 0.92
N ILE A 332 7.75 7.00 -0.34
CA ILE A 332 8.27 7.88 -1.39
C ILE A 332 7.18 8.78 -2.02
N GLY A 333 5.98 8.88 -1.44
CA GLY A 333 4.95 9.81 -1.89
C GLY A 333 3.99 9.27 -2.94
N GLY A 334 3.71 7.96 -2.94
CA GLY A 334 2.90 7.30 -3.97
C GLY A 334 1.47 7.83 -4.05
N ALA A 335 0.86 8.13 -2.90
CA ALA A 335 -0.50 8.66 -2.83
C ALA A 335 -0.60 10.09 -3.37
N GLU A 336 0.36 10.93 -2.98
CA GLU A 336 0.48 12.32 -3.41
C GLU A 336 0.68 12.40 -4.93
N ILE A 337 1.51 11.52 -5.48
CA ILE A 337 1.75 11.41 -6.92
C ILE A 337 0.49 10.92 -7.64
N ALA A 338 -0.20 9.91 -7.12
CA ALA A 338 -1.44 9.39 -7.72
C ALA A 338 -2.52 10.48 -7.79
N LEU A 339 -2.74 11.23 -6.70
CA LEU A 339 -3.68 12.35 -6.68
C LEU A 339 -3.30 13.47 -7.66
N HIS A 340 -2.01 13.82 -7.72
CA HIS A 340 -1.51 14.80 -8.69
C HIS A 340 -1.72 14.34 -10.13
N ARG A 341 -1.45 13.06 -10.45
CA ARG A 341 -1.66 12.49 -11.79
C ARG A 341 -3.15 12.38 -12.17
N LEU A 342 -4.05 12.30 -11.19
CA LEU A 342 -5.49 12.40 -11.40
C LEU A 342 -5.98 13.83 -11.63
N ASP A 343 -5.10 14.82 -11.49
CA ASP A 343 -5.43 16.24 -11.53
C ASP A 343 -6.44 16.61 -10.42
N ILE A 344 -6.21 16.03 -9.23
CA ILE A 344 -6.90 16.43 -7.99
C ILE A 344 -5.99 17.40 -7.26
N LYS A 345 -6.47 18.64 -7.08
CA LYS A 345 -5.70 19.67 -6.37
C LYS A 345 -5.48 19.26 -4.92
N ILE A 346 -4.23 19.39 -4.45
CA ILE A 346 -3.87 19.05 -3.07
C ILE A 346 -3.73 20.35 -2.27
N LYS A 347 -4.70 20.63 -1.39
CA LYS A 347 -4.72 21.84 -0.56
C LYS A 347 -3.66 21.78 0.55
N ALA A 348 -3.61 20.65 1.24
CA ALA A 348 -2.61 20.38 2.24
C ALA A 348 -2.34 18.87 2.38
N VAL A 349 -1.09 18.52 2.65
CA VAL A 349 -0.65 17.17 3.02
C VAL A 349 0.04 17.24 4.36
N VAL A 350 -0.44 16.44 5.31
CA VAL A 350 0.33 16.09 6.50
C VAL A 350 0.87 14.69 6.28
N SER A 351 2.18 14.56 6.03
CA SER A 351 2.82 13.27 5.79
C SER A 351 3.60 12.81 7.03
N VAL A 352 3.39 11.57 7.45
CA VAL A 352 4.17 10.93 8.51
C VAL A 352 5.12 9.92 7.87
N GLU A 353 6.41 10.05 8.08
CA GLU A 353 7.41 9.12 7.52
C GLU A 353 8.68 9.16 8.35
N THR A 354 9.18 7.99 8.78
CA THR A 354 10.34 7.87 9.69
C THR A 354 11.66 8.06 8.95
N SER A 355 11.76 7.62 7.70
CA SER A 355 12.97 7.78 6.90
C SER A 355 13.17 9.22 6.44
N VAL A 356 14.29 9.82 6.86
CA VAL A 356 14.73 11.15 6.40
C VAL A 356 14.86 11.18 4.87
N GLN A 357 15.38 10.11 4.27
CA GLN A 357 15.58 10.01 2.82
C GLN A 357 14.25 10.03 2.08
N LYS A 358 13.25 9.25 2.54
CA LYS A 358 11.92 9.23 1.94
C LYS A 358 11.19 10.58 2.10
N ARG A 359 11.33 11.23 3.27
CA ARG A 359 10.85 12.61 3.48
C ARG A 359 11.45 13.60 2.48
N LYS A 360 12.78 13.55 2.26
CA LYS A 360 13.48 14.38 1.28
C LYS A 360 13.02 14.12 -0.16
N ILE A 361 12.72 12.86 -0.51
CA ILE A 361 12.18 12.48 -1.83
C ILE A 361 10.83 13.15 -2.05
N LEU A 362 9.89 13.01 -1.09
CA LEU A 362 8.57 13.64 -1.18
C LEU A 362 8.67 15.17 -1.21
N GLU A 363 9.51 15.76 -0.36
CA GLU A 363 9.70 17.22 -0.32
C GLU A 363 10.26 17.75 -1.65
N ARG A 364 11.24 17.06 -2.23
CA ARG A 364 11.79 17.42 -3.54
C ARG A 364 10.72 17.36 -4.61
N TRP A 365 9.97 16.26 -4.66
CA TRP A 365 8.88 16.11 -5.62
C TRP A 365 7.83 17.23 -5.44
N TRP A 366 7.44 17.54 -4.21
CA TRP A 366 6.47 18.59 -3.89
C TRP A 366 6.88 19.96 -4.46
N ARG A 367 8.17 20.32 -4.32
CA ARG A 367 8.72 21.58 -4.86
C ARG A 367 8.78 21.58 -6.38
N GLN A 368 9.04 20.43 -7.00
CA GLN A 368 9.22 20.30 -8.45
C GLN A 368 7.91 20.15 -9.22
N SER A 369 6.87 19.60 -8.61
CA SER A 369 5.57 19.34 -9.26
C SER A 369 4.64 20.57 -9.34
N GLY A 370 5.08 21.74 -8.87
CA GLY A 370 4.31 22.98 -8.93
C GLY A 370 3.13 23.03 -7.96
N GLN A 371 3.14 22.21 -6.90
CA GLN A 371 2.08 22.21 -5.90
C GLN A 371 1.98 23.56 -5.19
N THR A 372 0.76 24.11 -5.13
CA THR A 372 0.47 25.37 -4.45
C THR A 372 0.02 25.19 -3.00
N GLY A 373 -0.25 23.95 -2.60
CA GLY A 373 -0.72 23.61 -1.25
C GLY A 373 0.38 23.64 -0.20
N SER A 374 0.02 23.24 1.03
CA SER A 374 0.96 23.12 2.15
C SER A 374 1.41 21.67 2.37
N LEU A 375 2.71 21.43 2.44
CA LEU A 375 3.28 20.15 2.90
C LEU A 375 3.78 20.31 4.35
N VAL A 376 3.31 19.44 5.25
CA VAL A 376 3.79 19.33 6.63
C VAL A 376 4.30 17.91 6.85
N GLN A 377 5.60 17.77 7.09
CA GLN A 377 6.21 16.48 7.36
C GLN A 377 6.38 16.25 8.86
N ILE A 378 5.98 15.07 9.32
CA ILE A 378 6.12 14.60 10.69
C ILE A 378 6.95 13.31 10.65
N GLU A 379 7.95 13.24 11.52
CA GLU A 379 8.90 12.13 11.50
C GLU A 379 8.32 10.83 12.05
N ASP A 380 7.47 10.91 13.07
CA ASP A 380 7.00 9.73 13.78
C ASP A 380 5.50 9.86 14.07
N ILE A 381 4.77 8.77 13.91
CA ILE A 381 3.35 8.68 14.25
C ILE A 381 3.09 8.99 15.72
N GLN A 382 4.05 8.70 16.61
CA GLN A 382 3.96 9.05 18.03
C GLN A 382 3.90 10.58 18.25
N LYS A 383 4.41 11.39 17.31
CA LYS A 383 4.31 12.85 17.36
C LYS A 383 2.91 13.37 17.01
N LEU A 384 2.02 12.52 16.47
CA LEU A 384 0.60 12.84 16.25
C LEU A 384 -0.23 12.64 17.53
N THR A 385 0.05 13.49 18.51
CA THR A 385 -0.78 13.59 19.73
C THR A 385 -2.14 14.22 19.42
N SER A 386 -3.12 14.03 20.31
CA SER A 386 -4.45 14.65 20.17
C SER A 386 -4.38 16.17 19.99
N LYS A 387 -3.54 16.85 20.79
CA LYS A 387 -3.31 18.30 20.68
C LYS A 387 -2.72 18.69 19.32
N LYS A 388 -1.79 17.89 18.79
CA LYS A 388 -1.20 18.13 17.47
C LYS A 388 -2.23 17.95 16.36
N LEU A 389 -3.04 16.88 16.42
CA LEU A 389 -4.12 16.62 15.47
C LEU A 389 -5.19 17.72 15.49
N GLU A 390 -5.60 18.18 16.68
CA GLU A 390 -6.53 19.31 16.82
C GLU A 390 -5.96 20.59 16.20
N GLY A 391 -4.68 20.89 16.44
CA GLY A 391 -4.00 22.02 15.81
C GLY A 391 -3.94 21.92 14.27
N LEU A 392 -3.72 20.72 13.73
CA LEU A 392 -3.71 20.48 12.29
C LEU A 392 -5.11 20.59 11.67
N ILE A 393 -6.13 20.02 12.31
CA ILE A 393 -7.54 20.11 11.89
C ILE A 393 -8.05 21.55 11.96
N SER A 394 -7.63 22.31 12.98
CA SER A 394 -7.93 23.74 13.09
C SER A 394 -7.27 24.53 11.95
N LYS A 395 -5.98 24.24 11.67
CA LYS A 395 -5.22 24.92 10.61
C LYS A 395 -5.74 24.66 9.20
N PHE A 396 -6.12 23.41 8.90
CA PHE A 396 -6.46 22.99 7.52
C PHE A 396 -7.95 22.72 7.30
N GLY A 397 -8.81 22.97 8.30
CA GLY A 397 -10.26 22.76 8.22
C GLY A 397 -10.71 21.32 8.48
N GLY A 398 -9.80 20.34 8.40
CA GLY A 398 -10.09 18.92 8.54
C GLY A 398 -9.19 18.11 7.62
N PHE A 399 -9.43 16.80 7.56
CA PHE A 399 -8.83 15.93 6.55
C PHE A 399 -9.97 15.30 5.75
N ASP A 400 -9.86 15.31 4.44
CA ASP A 400 -10.82 14.67 3.54
C ASP A 400 -10.45 13.21 3.28
N LEU A 401 -9.14 12.93 3.26
CA LEU A 401 -8.56 11.62 3.01
C LEU A 401 -7.49 11.27 4.05
N VAL A 402 -7.56 10.06 4.60
CA VAL A 402 -6.50 9.44 5.41
C VAL A 402 -5.97 8.21 4.69
N ILE A 403 -4.73 8.27 4.21
CA ILE A 403 -4.10 7.15 3.50
C ILE A 403 -3.00 6.54 4.35
N TYR A 404 -2.91 5.22 4.36
CA TYR A 404 -1.87 4.46 5.06
C TYR A 404 -1.20 3.52 4.07
N GLN A 405 0.14 3.54 4.06
CA GLN A 405 0.96 2.52 3.41
C GLN A 405 1.68 1.72 4.49
N ASN A 406 1.69 0.39 4.38
CA ASN A 406 2.49 -0.42 5.29
C ASN A 406 3.99 -0.05 5.19
N PRO A 407 4.65 0.42 6.26
CA PRO A 407 6.02 0.92 6.18
C PRO A 407 7.07 -0.14 5.82
N CYS A 408 6.79 -1.43 5.97
CA CYS A 408 7.68 -2.57 5.64
C CYS A 408 9.16 -2.36 6.04
N SER A 409 9.44 -1.60 7.11
CA SER A 409 10.78 -1.05 7.39
C SER A 409 11.54 -1.82 8.45
N TYR A 410 10.89 -2.73 9.19
CA TYR A 410 11.51 -3.45 10.29
C TYR A 410 11.91 -4.87 9.87
N SER A 411 13.21 -5.05 9.62
CA SER A 411 13.91 -6.33 9.69
C SER A 411 13.31 -7.52 8.91
N SER A 412 12.93 -7.31 7.65
CA SER A 412 12.57 -8.41 6.73
C SER A 412 13.80 -9.16 6.17
N SER A 413 14.97 -9.13 6.83
CA SER A 413 16.14 -9.90 6.38
C SER A 413 16.04 -11.38 6.74
N ARG A 414 15.04 -11.81 7.52
CA ARG A 414 14.78 -13.22 7.87
C ARG A 414 13.29 -13.58 8.02
N LEU A 415 12.39 -12.92 7.29
CA LEU A 415 11.02 -13.42 7.25
C LEU A 415 10.99 -14.70 6.42
N GLN A 416 10.75 -15.82 7.10
CA GLN A 416 10.10 -16.96 6.46
C GLN A 416 8.79 -16.43 5.87
N THR A 417 8.74 -16.39 4.55
CA THR A 417 7.56 -15.99 3.80
C THR A 417 6.34 -16.83 4.23
N GLY A 418 5.20 -16.17 4.46
CA GLY A 418 4.00 -16.79 5.04
C GLY A 418 3.81 -16.55 6.54
N ALA A 419 4.79 -15.91 7.20
CA ALA A 419 4.59 -15.37 8.54
C ALA A 419 3.56 -14.23 8.51
N GLY A 420 2.70 -14.16 9.55
CA GLY A 420 1.77 -13.04 9.73
C GLY A 420 2.51 -11.71 9.87
N LEU A 421 1.75 -10.60 9.90
CA LEU A 421 2.33 -9.29 10.25
C LEU A 421 3.21 -9.43 11.49
N SER A 422 4.43 -8.90 11.43
CA SER A 422 5.28 -8.90 12.61
C SER A 422 4.55 -8.15 13.73
N ALA A 423 4.78 -8.52 14.98
CA ALA A 423 4.14 -7.84 16.12
C ALA A 423 4.39 -6.32 16.09
N LEU A 424 5.55 -5.91 15.57
CA LEU A 424 5.91 -4.51 15.38
C LEU A 424 5.11 -3.85 14.25
N ASP A 425 4.97 -4.49 13.09
CA ASP A 425 4.17 -3.95 11.98
C ASP A 425 2.69 -3.84 12.37
N PHE A 426 2.17 -4.82 13.13
CA PHE A 426 0.79 -4.77 13.62
C PHE A 426 0.60 -3.67 14.67
N SER A 427 1.57 -3.46 15.56
CA SER A 427 1.54 -2.34 16.52
C SER A 427 1.50 -0.99 15.80
N VAL A 428 2.32 -0.81 14.77
CA VAL A 428 2.33 0.39 13.93
C VAL A 428 0.99 0.58 13.20
N PHE A 429 0.39 -0.51 12.70
CA PHE A 429 -0.95 -0.47 12.13
C PHE A 429 -2.01 -0.01 13.15
N CYS A 430 -1.99 -0.55 14.37
CA CYS A 430 -2.89 -0.14 15.44
C CYS A 430 -2.76 1.35 15.77
N GLU A 431 -1.55 1.90 15.77
CA GLU A 431 -1.32 3.34 15.93
C GLU A 431 -1.93 4.17 14.79
N CYS A 432 -1.89 3.67 13.55
CA CYS A 432 -2.56 4.32 12.42
C CYS A 432 -4.07 4.30 12.57
N VAL A 433 -4.64 3.18 13.03
CA VAL A 433 -6.08 3.06 13.33
C VAL A 433 -6.48 4.02 14.45
N ARG A 434 -5.68 4.15 15.51
CA ARG A 434 -5.89 5.14 16.59
C ARG A 434 -5.95 6.56 16.02
N VAL A 435 -5.02 6.91 15.13
CA VAL A 435 -5.00 8.23 14.48
C VAL A 435 -6.26 8.44 13.62
N LEU A 436 -6.65 7.47 12.80
CA LEU A 436 -7.88 7.53 12.00
C LEU A 436 -9.12 7.75 12.88
N GLN A 437 -9.27 6.96 13.94
CA GLN A 437 -10.38 7.08 14.88
C GLN A 437 -10.40 8.46 15.57
N ARG A 438 -9.23 9.01 15.92
CA ARG A 438 -9.14 10.35 16.51
C ARG A 438 -9.54 11.44 15.51
N VAL A 439 -9.10 11.36 14.26
CA VAL A 439 -9.51 12.29 13.19
C VAL A 439 -11.03 12.25 13.00
N ARG A 440 -11.63 11.05 12.96
CA ARG A 440 -13.09 10.87 12.87
C ARG A 440 -13.82 11.50 14.06
N GLY A 441 -13.36 11.23 15.28
CA GLY A 441 -13.98 11.76 16.49
C GLY A 441 -13.89 13.27 16.62
N LEU A 442 -12.82 13.90 16.11
CA LEU A 442 -12.67 15.35 16.09
C LEU A 442 -13.49 16.01 14.97
N SER A 443 -13.68 15.31 13.84
CA SER A 443 -14.47 15.81 12.71
C SER A 443 -15.98 15.81 13.00
N GLN A 444 -16.46 14.95 13.90
CA GLN A 444 -17.86 14.89 14.33
C GLN A 444 -18.28 15.98 15.35
N ARG A 445 -17.30 16.72 15.91
CA ARG A 445 -17.54 17.77 16.92
C ARG A 445 -17.69 19.17 16.31
N LYS A 446 -17.51 19.29 14.99
CA LYS A 446 -17.83 20.46 14.19
C LYS A 446 -19.13 20.18 13.46
#